data_AF-A0AAD7WLD7-F1
#
_entry.id   AF-A0AAD7WLD7-F1
#
_cell.length_a   1.000
_cell.length_b   1.000
_cell.length_c   1.000
_cell.angle_alpha   90.00
_cell.angle_beta   90.00
_cell.angle_gamma   90.00
#
_symmetry.space_group_name_H-M   'P 1'
#
loop_
_entity.id
_entity.type
_entity.pdbx_description
1 polymer ?
#
loop_
_entity_poly.entity_id
_entity_poly.type
_entity_poly.pdbx_seq_one_letter_code
_entity_poly.pdbx_strand_id
1 'polypeptide(L)'
;MPQSAMSACGRGPGFRYRTRALTSQVDELLFGSPKKMLLPEQPACEPQERNRWGCSGPRGLSKSANAHPKKPKPETVRIITKDLIRDLKIPSQDPSGLSIILPKSETNRIVALSHVRTVEERGAEVQVKHKDRKVAMEAAEERKAKMRQADVVRKKNQGLSDLEAEAQEKAQYLLETANRMRIEQEDEVKKINEVIRSAQCHAVQDAQILEKRQILAELQEEEQRLDAMMEVDRRRALEAQEQIEQLHKQNKIQGKMRIQEQIEERMEERQLQEEIKQQERQKLLENLEKIRQDEYKALLRKKEEQRKLHLEVLKMNEEIQRAKERKKEGEKLADIRIMEYTTKKMEQEAEFEMEQKQMKRDREIEVARMRSLQERDTDYKADQDELRARRNQEAAEREWRRKEREQAKRKAEEEGRLKAARLEQVTYKEHLLSIEAGRERAEFERVLRAQKEEIVREKEREERQRQRVLRHADGVRQQMRERQTQAVEQRRAELQEHERLLDEARSRRTRLNEIKVKKLTELKLAGLPEKYCNEVERKVLILPALVQ
;
A
#
# COMPACT_ATOMS: atom_id res chain seq x y z
N MET A 1 -59.88 -20.13 6.32
CA MET A 1 -58.64 -20.91 6.48
C MET A 1 -58.12 -21.29 5.11
N PRO A 2 -56.78 -21.35 4.92
CA PRO A 2 -56.11 -20.26 4.20
C PRO A 2 -55.12 -20.80 3.12
N GLN A 3 -54.07 -20.14 2.60
CA GLN A 3 -53.40 -18.81 2.74
C GLN A 3 -52.82 -18.51 1.32
N SER A 4 -52.77 -17.29 0.75
CA SER A 4 -51.95 -16.11 1.11
C SER A 4 -50.42 -16.37 1.04
N ALA A 5 -49.54 -15.47 0.58
CA ALA A 5 -49.75 -14.07 0.15
C ALA A 5 -48.57 -13.47 -0.67
N MET A 6 -48.88 -12.53 -1.58
CA MET A 6 -48.22 -11.20 -1.82
C MET A 6 -46.72 -11.16 -2.22
N SER A 7 -46.13 -10.09 -2.77
CA SER A 7 -46.49 -8.66 -3.03
C SER A 7 -46.13 -8.27 -4.49
N ALA A 8 -46.81 -7.35 -5.18
CA ALA A 8 -46.64 -5.87 -5.19
C ALA A 8 -45.17 -5.39 -5.35
N CYS A 9 -44.82 -4.34 -6.12
CA CYS A 9 -45.58 -3.16 -6.59
C CYS A 9 -45.25 -2.80 -8.08
N GLY A 10 -46.00 -1.87 -8.68
CA GLY A 10 -45.76 -1.38 -10.06
C GLY A 10 -45.51 0.13 -10.18
N ARG A 11 -44.98 0.57 -11.33
CA ARG A 11 -44.94 1.95 -11.86
C ARG A 11 -44.74 1.89 -13.38
N GLY A 12 -45.35 2.83 -14.12
CA GLY A 12 -44.97 3.17 -15.50
C GLY A 12 -44.85 4.70 -15.62
N PRO A 13 -44.98 5.29 -16.81
CA PRO A 13 -44.62 4.81 -18.14
C PRO A 13 -43.50 5.67 -18.79
N GLY A 14 -42.82 5.19 -19.83
CA GLY A 14 -41.73 5.94 -20.48
C GLY A 14 -41.63 5.72 -21.99
N PHE A 15 -41.91 6.77 -22.77
CA PHE A 15 -41.75 6.77 -24.23
C PHE A 15 -40.27 6.75 -24.64
N ARG A 16 -39.97 5.99 -25.72
CA ARG A 16 -39.27 6.52 -26.92
C ARG A 16 -39.31 5.51 -28.07
N TYR A 17 -39.84 5.94 -29.21
CA TYR A 17 -39.72 5.22 -30.47
C TYR A 17 -38.27 5.24 -30.97
N ARG A 18 -37.88 4.23 -31.75
CA ARG A 18 -36.68 4.31 -32.61
C ARG A 18 -36.96 3.77 -34.01
N THR A 19 -37.75 4.54 -34.75
CA THR A 19 -38.10 4.31 -36.16
C THR A 19 -36.85 4.29 -37.04
N ARG A 20 -36.82 3.43 -38.07
CA ARG A 20 -35.82 3.48 -39.15
C ARG A 20 -36.29 4.44 -40.27
N ALA A 21 -35.42 5.36 -40.65
CA ALA A 21 -35.30 5.91 -42.01
C ALA A 21 -33.79 5.83 -42.36
N LEU A 22 -33.31 5.43 -43.54
CA LEU A 22 -33.60 5.82 -44.94
C LEU A 22 -33.20 7.27 -45.27
N THR A 23 -32.10 7.39 -46.02
CA THR A 23 -31.45 8.63 -46.55
C THR A 23 -30.87 9.56 -45.45
N SER A 24 -29.72 10.21 -45.64
CA SER A 24 -29.10 10.76 -46.87
C SER A 24 -27.55 10.76 -46.83
N GLN A 25 -26.93 11.42 -47.82
CA GLN A 25 -25.49 11.58 -48.16
C GLN A 25 -24.46 11.54 -47.01
N VAL A 26 -23.33 10.81 -47.09
CA VAL A 26 -22.18 10.90 -48.03
C VAL A 26 -21.22 12.06 -47.73
N ASP A 27 -19.95 11.73 -47.49
CA ASP A 27 -18.79 12.55 -47.86
C ASP A 27 -17.58 11.64 -48.12
N GLU A 28 -16.88 11.80 -49.25
CA GLU A 28 -15.81 10.90 -49.73
C GLU A 28 -14.44 11.59 -49.79
N LEU A 29 -13.66 11.52 -48.70
CA LEU A 29 -12.27 12.04 -48.65
C LEU A 29 -11.27 11.09 -47.97
N LEU A 30 -11.35 9.77 -48.26
CA LEU A 30 -10.51 8.75 -47.62
C LEU A 30 -9.33 8.22 -48.45
N PHE A 31 -9.16 8.66 -49.71
CA PHE A 31 -8.08 8.19 -50.60
C PHE A 31 -7.40 9.36 -51.33
N GLY A 32 -6.14 9.65 -50.99
CA GLY A 32 -5.41 10.79 -51.55
C GLY A 32 -4.02 10.45 -52.11
N SER A 33 -3.82 10.64 -53.42
CA SER A 33 -2.54 10.91 -54.10
C SER A 33 -2.70 10.87 -55.64
N PRO A 34 -1.82 11.48 -56.48
CA PRO A 34 -0.89 12.59 -56.21
C PRO A 34 -0.77 13.68 -57.33
N LYS A 35 -0.10 14.80 -56.99
CA LYS A 35 0.88 15.60 -57.80
C LYS A 35 0.42 16.75 -58.75
N LYS A 36 1.24 17.84 -58.70
CA LYS A 36 1.52 18.92 -59.70
C LYS A 36 0.49 20.08 -59.85
N MET A 37 0.87 21.33 -60.21
CA MET A 37 2.13 22.13 -60.10
C MET A 37 1.87 23.60 -60.58
N LEU A 38 2.84 24.53 -60.37
CA LEU A 38 2.91 25.95 -60.84
C LEU A 38 2.03 26.96 -60.03
N LEU A 39 2.26 28.28 -59.92
CA LEU A 39 3.40 29.27 -59.93
C LEU A 39 2.76 30.65 -59.50
N PRO A 40 3.47 31.79 -59.24
CA PRO A 40 4.91 32.09 -59.33
C PRO A 40 5.68 32.19 -57.97
N GLU A 41 6.20 33.28 -57.34
CA GLU A 41 6.26 34.76 -57.56
C GLU A 41 7.47 35.42 -56.81
N GLN A 42 7.68 36.74 -56.94
CA GLN A 42 8.77 37.60 -56.37
C GLN A 42 8.29 39.08 -56.27
N PRO A 43 9.00 40.10 -55.71
CA PRO A 43 10.37 40.19 -55.13
C PRO A 43 10.35 40.76 -53.65
N ALA A 44 11.38 41.35 -52.99
CA ALA A 44 12.69 41.91 -53.37
C ALA A 44 13.74 42.04 -52.22
N CYS A 45 15.02 42.13 -52.63
CA CYS A 45 16.21 42.85 -52.09
C CYS A 45 16.73 42.72 -50.62
N GLU A 46 18.04 42.39 -50.57
CA GLU A 46 19.09 42.65 -49.56
C GLU A 46 19.44 44.17 -49.41
N PRO A 47 20.32 44.68 -48.47
CA PRO A 47 21.58 44.11 -47.93
C PRO A 47 21.78 44.31 -46.38
N GLN A 48 22.94 44.23 -45.69
CA GLN A 48 24.37 44.27 -46.05
C GLN A 48 25.30 43.73 -44.92
N GLU A 49 26.49 43.17 -45.25
CA GLU A 49 27.77 43.02 -44.48
C GLU A 49 27.78 42.61 -42.97
N ARG A 50 28.76 41.86 -42.39
CA ARG A 50 30.22 41.98 -42.58
C ARG A 50 31.07 40.82 -41.99
N ASN A 51 32.08 40.39 -42.76
CA ASN A 51 33.36 39.72 -42.44
C ASN A 51 33.76 39.31 -40.99
N ARG A 52 34.34 38.11 -40.81
CA ARG A 52 35.80 37.94 -40.51
C ARG A 52 36.38 36.50 -40.65
N TRP A 53 37.23 36.33 -41.68
CA TRP A 53 38.48 35.52 -41.78
C TRP A 53 38.66 34.12 -41.13
N GLY A 54 39.11 33.14 -41.95
CA GLY A 54 39.75 31.89 -41.51
C GLY A 54 40.15 30.96 -42.68
N CYS A 55 41.45 30.81 -42.97
CA CYS A 55 41.96 30.00 -44.11
C CYS A 55 41.95 28.48 -43.80
N SER A 56 41.72 27.60 -44.78
CA SER A 56 42.74 27.19 -45.76
C SER A 56 42.16 26.36 -46.94
N GLY A 57 42.89 26.28 -48.06
CA GLY A 57 42.54 25.47 -49.25
C GLY A 57 43.37 24.17 -49.35
N PRO A 58 43.66 23.61 -50.56
CA PRO A 58 43.46 24.19 -51.89
C PRO A 58 43.02 23.25 -53.05
N ARG A 59 42.59 23.86 -54.17
CA ARG A 59 42.52 23.31 -55.56
C ARG A 59 41.50 22.17 -55.82
N GLY A 60 40.95 22.01 -57.03
CA GLY A 60 41.23 22.70 -58.31
C GLY A 60 40.03 22.83 -59.27
N LEU A 61 40.26 23.43 -60.43
CA LEU A 61 39.27 23.72 -61.49
C LEU A 61 39.11 22.48 -62.42
N SER A 62 38.12 22.33 -63.31
CA SER A 62 37.56 23.28 -64.31
C SER A 62 36.23 22.71 -64.88
N LYS A 63 35.22 23.50 -65.25
CA LYS A 63 35.11 24.47 -66.38
C LYS A 63 35.47 23.89 -67.76
N SER A 64 34.43 23.57 -68.54
CA SER A 64 34.45 23.63 -70.01
C SER A 64 33.23 24.44 -70.48
N ALA A 65 33.36 25.19 -71.57
CA ALA A 65 32.35 26.11 -72.08
C ALA A 65 32.32 26.07 -73.62
N ASN A 66 31.24 26.60 -74.21
CA ASN A 66 31.02 26.59 -75.66
C ASN A 66 32.21 27.18 -76.44
N ALA A 67 32.78 26.39 -77.34
CA ALA A 67 33.77 26.84 -78.31
C ALA A 67 33.08 27.12 -79.66
N HIS A 68 32.91 28.41 -79.99
CA HIS A 68 32.56 28.79 -81.37
C HIS A 68 33.76 28.49 -82.31
N PRO A 69 33.56 27.87 -83.47
CA PRO A 69 34.62 27.69 -84.45
C PRO A 69 35.07 29.04 -85.01
N LYS A 70 36.38 29.27 -85.05
CA LYS A 70 36.98 30.50 -85.59
C LYS A 70 36.92 30.48 -87.11
N LYS A 71 36.66 31.63 -87.75
CA LYS A 71 36.82 31.79 -89.20
C LYS A 71 38.29 31.50 -89.58
N PRO A 72 38.57 30.71 -90.65
CA PRO A 72 39.93 30.50 -91.13
C PRO A 72 40.52 31.82 -91.66
N LYS A 73 41.84 31.96 -91.56
CA LYS A 73 42.59 33.03 -92.22
C LYS A 73 43.04 32.52 -93.60
N PRO A 74 43.00 33.34 -94.67
CA PRO A 74 43.59 32.96 -95.96
C PRO A 74 45.10 32.77 -95.81
N GLU A 75 45.65 31.76 -96.46
CA GLU A 75 47.06 31.42 -96.36
C GLU A 75 47.93 32.51 -97.00
N THR A 76 48.94 32.97 -96.25
CA THR A 76 49.93 33.96 -96.69
C THR A 76 51.30 33.33 -96.83
N VAL A 77 51.83 33.28 -98.05
CA VAL A 77 53.22 32.87 -98.31
C VAL A 77 54.13 34.07 -98.16
N ARG A 78 55.20 33.91 -97.36
CA ARG A 78 56.26 34.92 -97.17
C ARG A 78 57.38 34.72 -98.17
N ILE A 79 57.63 35.75 -98.98
CA ILE A 79 58.79 35.79 -99.87
C ILE A 79 59.82 36.74 -99.24
N ILE A 80 61.02 36.21 -99.00
CA ILE A 80 62.16 36.92 -98.42
C ILE A 80 63.23 37.10 -99.50
N THR A 81 63.50 38.35 -99.85
CA THR A 81 64.72 38.78 -100.56
C THR A 81 65.56 39.60 -99.59
N LYS A 82 66.89 39.67 -99.78
CA LYS A 82 67.84 40.11 -98.74
C LYS A 82 67.42 41.38 -97.97
N ASP A 83 66.85 42.36 -98.67
CA ASP A 83 66.60 43.70 -98.11
C ASP A 83 65.10 44.03 -97.91
N LEU A 84 64.16 43.11 -98.15
CA LEU A 84 62.71 43.30 -97.86
C LEU A 84 61.89 42.00 -97.92
N ILE A 85 60.85 41.91 -97.08
CA ILE A 85 59.91 40.78 -96.95
C ILE A 85 58.49 41.20 -97.40
N ARG A 86 57.75 40.33 -98.10
CA ARG A 86 56.34 40.55 -98.44
C ARG A 86 55.47 39.29 -98.28
N ASP A 87 54.19 39.50 -97.94
CA ASP A 87 53.20 38.45 -97.65
C ASP A 87 52.12 38.42 -98.76
N LEU A 88 52.03 37.34 -99.54
CA LEU A 88 51.02 37.17 -100.62
C LEU A 88 49.96 36.14 -100.23
N LYS A 89 48.67 36.41 -100.53
CA LYS A 89 47.53 35.55 -100.19
C LYS A 89 47.11 34.64 -101.35
N ILE A 90 46.84 33.37 -101.05
CA ILE A 90 46.34 32.38 -102.00
C ILE A 90 44.89 31.99 -101.61
N PRO A 91 43.89 32.05 -102.52
CA PRO A 91 42.55 31.53 -102.28
C PRO A 91 42.50 30.00 -102.28
N SER A 92 41.78 29.41 -101.32
CA SER A 92 41.84 27.97 -101.00
C SER A 92 40.56 27.21 -101.38
N GLN A 93 40.08 27.32 -102.62
CA GLN A 93 38.92 26.58 -103.13
C GLN A 93 39.10 26.18 -104.60
N ASP A 94 38.94 24.89 -104.90
CA ASP A 94 38.88 24.38 -106.26
C ASP A 94 37.54 24.74 -106.94
N PRO A 95 37.54 25.15 -108.22
CA PRO A 95 36.37 25.77 -108.86
C PRO A 95 35.27 24.79 -109.33
N SER A 96 35.34 23.50 -108.99
CA SER A 96 34.51 22.44 -109.59
C SER A 96 33.27 22.01 -108.79
N GLY A 97 33.16 22.35 -107.50
CA GLY A 97 31.92 22.40 -106.72
C GLY A 97 31.08 21.12 -106.50
N LEU A 98 31.42 19.98 -107.10
CA LEU A 98 30.52 18.81 -107.22
C LEU A 98 30.95 17.53 -106.48
N SER A 99 31.67 17.66 -105.36
CA SER A 99 32.04 16.51 -104.50
C SER A 99 31.84 16.79 -103.01
N ILE A 100 30.84 16.14 -102.40
CA ILE A 100 30.58 16.21 -100.95
C ILE A 100 31.33 15.07 -100.24
N ILE A 101 32.37 15.41 -99.48
CA ILE A 101 33.10 14.44 -98.65
C ILE A 101 32.39 14.32 -97.30
N LEU A 102 31.56 13.28 -97.13
CA LEU A 102 30.88 13.01 -95.86
C LEU A 102 31.90 12.60 -94.78
N PRO A 103 31.91 13.24 -93.60
CA PRO A 103 32.81 12.88 -92.50
C PRO A 103 32.37 11.56 -91.84
N LYS A 104 33.33 10.79 -91.32
CA LYS A 104 33.07 9.47 -90.70
C LYS A 104 32.06 9.50 -89.53
N SER A 105 31.94 10.65 -88.85
CA SER A 105 30.91 10.88 -87.83
C SER A 105 29.49 10.90 -88.41
N GLU A 106 29.30 11.46 -89.60
CA GLU A 106 28.00 11.51 -90.27
C GLU A 106 27.69 10.20 -90.98
N THR A 107 28.66 9.52 -91.59
CA THR A 107 28.43 8.16 -92.14
C THR A 107 28.00 7.21 -91.02
N ASN A 108 28.68 7.23 -89.86
CA ASN A 108 28.33 6.38 -88.73
C ASN A 108 26.97 6.77 -88.11
N ARG A 109 26.63 8.07 -88.07
CA ARG A 109 25.31 8.56 -87.65
C ARG A 109 24.20 8.09 -88.61
N ILE A 110 24.43 8.16 -89.92
CA ILE A 110 23.47 7.70 -90.94
C ILE A 110 23.28 6.18 -90.83
N VAL A 111 24.37 5.41 -90.72
CA VAL A 111 24.31 3.95 -90.49
C VAL A 111 23.52 3.62 -89.22
N ALA A 112 23.83 4.25 -88.09
CA ALA A 112 23.15 4.02 -86.82
C ALA A 112 21.66 4.46 -86.79
N LEU A 113 21.27 5.42 -87.64
CA LEU A 113 19.87 5.83 -87.82
C LEU A 113 19.12 4.96 -88.85
N SER A 114 19.80 4.43 -89.86
CA SER A 114 19.24 3.52 -90.87
C SER A 114 18.99 2.12 -90.34
N HIS A 115 19.67 1.73 -89.26
CA HIS A 115 19.49 0.44 -88.62
C HIS A 115 18.11 0.36 -87.94
N VAL A 116 17.16 -0.31 -88.59
CA VAL A 116 15.78 -0.50 -88.10
C VAL A 116 15.77 -1.49 -86.93
N ARG A 117 16.07 -0.96 -85.74
CA ARG A 117 16.08 -1.69 -84.46
C ARG A 117 14.84 -2.57 -84.30
N THR A 118 15.06 -3.83 -83.96
CA THR A 118 14.01 -4.80 -83.63
C THR A 118 13.19 -4.36 -82.42
N VAL A 119 12.05 -5.02 -82.19
CA VAL A 119 11.21 -4.77 -80.99
C VAL A 119 11.98 -5.13 -79.71
N GLU A 120 12.80 -6.18 -79.76
CA GLU A 120 13.57 -6.69 -78.63
C GLU A 120 14.69 -5.74 -78.20
N GLU A 121 15.45 -5.18 -79.14
CA GLU A 121 16.51 -4.19 -78.85
C GLU A 121 15.95 -2.89 -78.27
N ARG A 122 14.78 -2.44 -78.75
CA ARG A 122 14.06 -1.31 -78.14
C ARG A 122 13.61 -1.64 -76.72
N GLY A 123 13.12 -2.86 -76.49
CA GLY A 123 12.80 -3.39 -75.16
C GLY A 123 14.02 -3.39 -74.24
N ALA A 124 15.17 -3.88 -74.72
CA ALA A 124 16.41 -3.93 -73.97
C ALA A 124 16.92 -2.53 -73.57
N GLU A 125 16.96 -1.57 -74.49
CA GLU A 125 17.34 -0.18 -74.16
C GLU A 125 16.39 0.46 -73.15
N VAL A 126 15.07 0.24 -73.29
CA VAL A 126 14.08 0.75 -72.32
C VAL A 126 14.28 0.11 -70.95
N GLN A 127 14.59 -1.19 -70.89
CA GLN A 127 14.93 -1.88 -69.64
C GLN A 127 16.22 -1.35 -69.00
N VAL A 128 17.29 -1.09 -69.78
CA VAL A 128 18.54 -0.50 -69.26
C VAL A 128 18.27 0.90 -68.71
N LYS A 129 17.67 1.80 -69.50
CA LYS A 129 17.32 3.16 -69.06
C LYS A 129 16.37 3.17 -67.85
N HIS A 130 15.53 2.15 -67.70
CA HIS A 130 14.68 1.96 -66.52
C HIS A 130 15.44 1.43 -65.29
N LYS A 131 16.42 0.53 -65.47
CA LYS A 131 17.34 0.09 -64.40
C LYS A 131 18.21 1.25 -63.91
N ASP A 132 18.82 2.01 -64.82
CA ASP A 132 19.64 3.19 -64.47
C ASP A 132 18.81 4.23 -63.70
N ARG A 133 17.57 4.47 -64.14
CA ARG A 133 16.62 5.37 -63.46
C ARG A 133 16.18 4.86 -62.08
N LYS A 134 16.09 3.54 -61.89
CA LYS A 134 15.83 2.93 -60.56
C LYS A 134 17.02 3.12 -59.64
N VAL A 135 18.23 2.75 -60.06
CA VAL A 135 19.47 2.93 -59.29
C VAL A 135 19.68 4.40 -58.91
N ALA A 136 19.41 5.34 -59.83
CA ALA A 136 19.48 6.77 -59.54
C ALA A 136 18.39 7.26 -58.54
N MET A 137 17.22 6.61 -58.50
CA MET A 137 16.14 6.89 -57.56
C MET A 137 16.46 6.32 -56.18
N GLU A 138 16.86 5.06 -56.12
CA GLU A 138 17.32 4.35 -54.91
C GLU A 138 18.48 5.09 -54.24
N ALA A 139 19.52 5.47 -55.01
CA ALA A 139 20.64 6.28 -54.52
C ALA A 139 20.24 7.72 -54.10
N ALA A 140 19.07 8.23 -54.50
CA ALA A 140 18.54 9.50 -54.01
C ALA A 140 17.67 9.30 -52.74
N GLU A 141 16.97 8.18 -52.64
CA GLU A 141 16.19 7.80 -51.47
C GLU A 141 17.06 7.37 -50.29
N GLU A 142 18.18 6.70 -50.54
CA GLU A 142 19.25 6.48 -49.56
C GLU A 142 19.79 7.79 -48.98
N ARG A 143 20.08 8.78 -49.83
CA ARG A 143 20.57 10.10 -49.37
C ARG A 143 19.52 10.82 -48.52
N LYS A 144 18.23 10.72 -48.89
CA LYS A 144 17.11 11.20 -48.06
C LYS A 144 16.95 10.39 -46.77
N ALA A 145 17.20 9.08 -46.77
CA ALA A 145 17.15 8.24 -45.57
C ALA A 145 18.27 8.61 -44.59
N LYS A 146 19.51 8.71 -45.08
CA LYS A 146 20.69 9.15 -44.31
C LYS A 146 20.52 10.56 -43.76
N MET A 147 19.96 11.49 -44.54
CA MET A 147 19.61 12.84 -44.07
C MET A 147 18.53 12.82 -42.99
N ARG A 148 17.41 12.10 -43.19
CA ARG A 148 16.35 11.95 -42.16
C ARG A 148 16.87 11.28 -40.88
N GLN A 149 17.78 10.31 -40.98
CA GLN A 149 18.44 9.71 -39.83
C GLN A 149 19.32 10.72 -39.10
N ALA A 150 20.12 11.51 -39.82
CA ALA A 150 20.92 12.59 -39.24
C ALA A 150 20.04 13.68 -38.58
N ASP A 151 18.91 14.05 -39.17
CA ASP A 151 17.95 15.00 -38.58
C ASP A 151 17.27 14.43 -37.32
N VAL A 152 16.93 13.13 -37.31
CA VAL A 152 16.39 12.45 -36.12
C VAL A 152 17.44 12.36 -35.01
N VAL A 153 18.70 12.07 -35.32
CA VAL A 153 19.80 12.10 -34.35
C VAL A 153 20.04 13.53 -33.85
N ARG A 154 20.06 14.53 -34.74
CA ARG A 154 20.19 15.94 -34.36
C ARG A 154 19.08 16.36 -33.41
N LYS A 155 17.82 15.98 -33.67
CA LYS A 155 16.67 16.27 -32.80
C LYS A 155 16.72 15.55 -31.45
N LYS A 156 17.26 14.32 -31.41
CA LYS A 156 17.49 13.58 -30.15
C LYS A 156 18.68 14.13 -29.33
N ASN A 157 19.63 14.76 -30.01
CA ASN A 157 20.84 15.33 -29.42
C ASN A 157 20.74 16.85 -29.21
N GLN A 158 19.58 17.46 -29.47
CA GLN A 158 19.27 18.80 -28.97
C GLN A 158 19.05 18.67 -27.45
N GLY A 159 19.81 19.43 -26.68
CA GLY A 159 19.58 19.55 -25.24
C GLY A 159 18.20 20.12 -24.97
N LEU A 160 17.63 19.73 -23.83
CA LEU A 160 16.37 20.29 -23.34
C LEU A 160 16.52 21.81 -23.18
N SER A 161 15.49 22.56 -23.58
CA SER A 161 15.43 23.99 -23.28
C SER A 161 15.35 24.19 -21.76
N ASP A 162 15.86 25.31 -21.24
CA ASP A 162 15.82 25.60 -19.79
C ASP A 162 14.41 25.47 -19.19
N LEU A 163 13.37 25.90 -19.93
CA LEU A 163 11.97 25.74 -19.56
C LEU A 163 11.49 24.26 -19.56
N GLU A 164 12.05 23.41 -20.42
CA GLU A 164 11.77 21.97 -20.46
C GLU A 164 12.52 21.24 -19.34
N ALA A 165 13.74 21.68 -18.99
CA ALA A 165 14.49 21.20 -17.84
C ALA A 165 13.76 21.55 -16.53
N GLU A 166 13.39 22.82 -16.33
CA GLU A 166 12.54 23.25 -15.20
C GLU A 166 11.22 22.47 -15.13
N ALA A 167 10.57 22.22 -16.26
CA ALA A 167 9.34 21.42 -16.31
C ALA A 167 9.59 19.95 -15.92
N GLN A 168 10.72 19.37 -16.31
CA GLN A 168 11.12 18.02 -15.90
C GLN A 168 11.49 17.95 -14.43
N GLU A 169 12.23 18.92 -13.88
CA GLU A 169 12.53 18.99 -12.44
C GLU A 169 11.24 19.09 -11.61
N LYS A 170 10.31 19.97 -12.02
CA LYS A 170 9.00 20.10 -11.36
C LYS A 170 8.17 18.82 -11.47
N ALA A 171 8.19 18.14 -12.62
CA ALA A 171 7.53 16.85 -12.79
C ALA A 171 8.18 15.73 -11.96
N GLN A 172 9.51 15.68 -11.88
CA GLN A 172 10.26 14.74 -11.05
C GLN A 172 9.97 14.97 -9.57
N TYR A 173 10.03 16.20 -9.09
CA TYR A 173 9.68 16.56 -7.70
C TYR A 173 8.22 16.19 -7.35
N LEU A 174 7.28 16.36 -8.28
CA LEU A 174 5.89 15.93 -8.09
C LEU A 174 5.77 14.39 -8.03
N LEU A 175 6.49 13.66 -8.90
CA LEU A 175 6.54 12.20 -8.89
C LEU A 175 7.20 11.65 -7.62
N GLU A 176 8.32 12.23 -7.17
CA GLU A 176 8.99 11.89 -5.91
C GLU A 176 8.10 12.19 -4.71
N THR A 177 7.44 13.34 -4.68
CA THR A 177 6.50 13.71 -3.62
C THR A 177 5.30 12.77 -3.58
N ALA A 178 4.75 12.39 -4.74
CA ALA A 178 3.70 11.38 -4.83
C ALA A 178 4.18 9.99 -4.37
N ASN A 179 5.37 9.57 -4.78
CA ASN A 179 5.97 8.30 -4.36
C ASN A 179 6.25 8.26 -2.86
N ARG A 180 6.74 9.37 -2.27
CA ARG A 180 6.88 9.54 -0.82
C ARG A 180 5.54 9.44 -0.11
N MET A 181 4.50 10.14 -0.59
CA MET A 181 3.15 10.02 0.00
C MET A 181 2.60 8.59 -0.07
N ARG A 182 2.87 7.85 -1.14
CA ARG A 182 2.48 6.43 -1.26
C ARG A 182 3.27 5.53 -0.29
N ILE A 183 4.55 5.79 -0.08
CA ILE A 183 5.38 5.10 0.93
C ILE A 183 4.85 5.36 2.33
N GLU A 184 4.58 6.61 2.72
CA GLU A 184 4.06 6.95 4.05
C GLU A 184 2.61 6.45 4.27
N GLN A 185 1.91 6.04 3.21
CA GLN A 185 0.60 5.38 3.25
C GLN A 185 0.67 3.85 3.43
N GLU A 186 1.84 3.22 3.38
CA GLU A 186 2.01 1.78 3.64
C GLU A 186 1.93 1.48 5.15
N ASP A 187 1.20 0.44 5.55
CA ASP A 187 0.84 0.22 6.96
C ASP A 187 2.04 -0.15 7.85
N GLU A 188 3.07 -0.81 7.32
CA GLU A 188 4.32 -0.98 8.06
C GLU A 188 5.05 0.35 8.28
N VAL A 189 4.97 1.29 7.33
CA VAL A 189 5.61 2.61 7.43
C VAL A 189 4.88 3.50 8.45
N LYS A 190 3.54 3.43 8.51
CA LYS A 190 2.74 4.07 9.58
C LYS A 190 3.17 3.57 10.96
N LYS A 191 3.28 2.25 11.15
CA LYS A 191 3.75 1.65 12.42
C LYS A 191 5.18 2.03 12.77
N ILE A 192 6.07 2.13 11.78
CA ILE A 192 7.42 2.68 11.98
C ILE A 192 7.32 4.13 12.48
N ASN A 193 6.53 4.98 11.83
CA ASN A 193 6.33 6.38 12.23
C ASN A 193 5.68 6.54 13.62
N GLU A 194 4.77 5.66 14.02
CA GLU A 194 4.19 5.60 15.38
C GLU A 194 5.27 5.29 16.43
N VAL A 195 6.08 4.27 16.20
CA VAL A 195 7.22 3.89 17.07
C VAL A 195 8.22 5.06 17.16
N ILE A 196 8.51 5.72 16.04
CA ILE A 196 9.39 6.89 15.98
C ILE A 196 8.84 8.06 16.79
N ARG A 197 7.55 8.38 16.63
CA ARG A 197 6.89 9.44 17.40
C ARG A 197 6.90 9.14 18.90
N SER A 198 6.69 7.87 19.30
CA SER A 198 6.79 7.48 20.72
C SER A 198 8.21 7.71 21.29
N ALA A 199 9.25 7.39 20.51
CA ALA A 199 10.64 7.62 20.88
C ALA A 199 10.98 9.12 21.01
N GLN A 200 10.47 9.96 20.11
CA GLN A 200 10.58 11.42 20.20
C GLN A 200 9.90 11.95 21.46
N CYS A 201 8.68 11.49 21.79
CA CYS A 201 7.99 11.88 23.02
C CYS A 201 8.78 11.49 24.28
N HIS A 202 9.35 10.27 24.33
CA HIS A 202 10.16 9.83 25.48
C HIS A 202 11.45 10.66 25.63
N ALA A 203 12.10 11.05 24.54
CA ALA A 203 13.29 11.91 24.59
C ALA A 203 12.98 13.31 25.14
N VAL A 204 11.85 13.91 24.74
CA VAL A 204 11.36 15.19 25.29
C VAL A 204 10.96 15.05 26.77
N GLN A 205 10.29 13.95 27.13
CA GLN A 205 9.88 13.69 28.51
C GLN A 205 11.07 13.52 29.46
N ASP A 206 12.08 12.73 29.07
CA ASP A 206 13.29 12.54 29.88
C ASP A 206 14.09 13.87 30.01
N ALA A 207 14.09 14.73 28.98
CA ALA A 207 14.67 16.07 29.06
C ALA A 207 13.90 16.96 30.07
N GLN A 208 12.57 17.03 29.98
CA GLN A 208 11.72 17.78 30.93
C GLN A 208 11.86 17.28 32.38
N ILE A 209 12.13 15.99 32.59
CA ILE A 209 12.41 15.43 33.92
C ILE A 209 13.76 15.91 34.45
N LEU A 210 14.77 16.11 33.59
CA LEU A 210 16.05 16.68 33.99
C LEU A 210 15.93 18.18 34.28
N GLU A 211 15.28 18.96 33.40
CA GLU A 211 14.98 20.38 33.61
C GLU A 211 14.24 20.60 34.95
N LYS A 212 13.17 19.82 35.21
CA LYS A 212 12.42 19.92 36.46
C LYS A 212 13.27 19.58 37.70
N ARG A 213 14.25 18.66 37.59
CA ARG A 213 15.17 18.35 38.69
C ARG A 213 16.18 19.47 38.94
N GLN A 214 16.65 20.15 37.89
CA GLN A 214 17.52 21.32 38.01
C GLN A 214 16.78 22.48 38.69
N ILE A 215 15.58 22.83 38.21
CA ILE A 215 14.73 23.87 38.80
C ILE A 215 14.42 23.59 40.28
N LEU A 216 14.18 22.33 40.66
CA LEU A 216 13.95 21.96 42.05
C LEU A 216 15.20 22.06 42.93
N ALA A 217 16.40 21.82 42.40
CA ALA A 217 17.65 22.01 43.12
C ALA A 217 17.97 23.51 43.30
N GLU A 218 17.84 24.30 42.23
CA GLU A 218 18.01 25.76 42.26
C GLU A 218 17.03 26.42 43.25
N LEU A 219 15.78 25.96 43.30
CA LEU A 219 14.79 26.42 44.27
C LEU A 219 15.20 26.06 45.72
N GLN A 220 15.69 24.84 45.95
CA GLN A 220 16.16 24.41 47.28
C GLN A 220 17.41 25.16 47.75
N GLU A 221 18.29 25.59 46.84
CA GLU A 221 19.46 26.42 47.15
C GLU A 221 19.04 27.86 47.53
N GLU A 222 18.08 28.45 46.82
CA GLU A 222 17.53 29.78 47.18
C GLU A 222 16.66 29.73 48.45
N GLU A 223 15.91 28.64 48.71
CA GLU A 223 15.20 28.43 49.98
C GLU A 223 16.19 28.39 51.16
N GLN A 224 17.26 27.59 51.08
CA GLN A 224 18.31 27.53 52.10
C GLN A 224 19.01 28.89 52.31
N ARG A 225 19.20 29.66 51.24
CA ARG A 225 19.78 31.00 51.27
C ARG A 225 18.85 32.01 51.97
N LEU A 226 17.55 31.93 51.73
CA LEU A 226 16.54 32.75 52.41
C LEU A 226 16.45 32.41 53.90
N ASP A 227 16.40 31.13 54.25
CA ASP A 227 16.40 30.66 55.65
C ASP A 227 17.67 31.12 56.40
N ALA A 228 18.84 31.05 55.76
CA ALA A 228 20.09 31.56 56.34
C ALA A 228 20.06 33.08 56.62
N MET A 229 19.42 33.87 55.75
CA MET A 229 19.21 35.30 56.00
C MET A 229 18.20 35.56 57.13
N MET A 230 17.09 34.82 57.17
CA MET A 230 16.12 34.90 58.27
C MET A 230 16.73 34.49 59.62
N GLU A 231 17.62 33.49 59.64
CA GLU A 231 18.41 33.12 60.82
C GLU A 231 19.32 34.26 61.30
N VAL A 232 20.00 34.95 60.39
CA VAL A 232 20.85 36.10 60.74
C VAL A 232 20.01 37.25 61.32
N ASP A 233 18.87 37.59 60.72
CA ASP A 233 18.01 38.66 61.23
C ASP A 233 17.30 38.27 62.53
N ARG A 234 16.96 36.99 62.74
CA ARG A 234 16.50 36.47 64.03
C ARG A 234 17.57 36.61 65.12
N ARG A 235 18.84 36.34 64.80
CA ARG A 235 19.97 36.51 65.75
C ARG A 235 20.17 37.98 66.10
N ARG A 236 20.21 38.88 65.10
CA ARG A 236 20.27 40.34 65.30
C ARG A 236 19.12 40.86 66.17
N ALA A 237 17.91 40.34 65.99
CA ALA A 237 16.74 40.73 66.79
C ALA A 237 16.89 40.29 68.27
N LEU A 238 17.45 39.11 68.54
CA LEU A 238 17.77 38.66 69.90
C LEU A 238 18.92 39.48 70.51
N GLU A 239 20.00 39.74 69.78
CA GLU A 239 21.11 40.60 70.22
C GLU A 239 20.62 42.01 70.61
N ALA A 240 19.69 42.58 69.84
CA ALA A 240 19.06 43.87 70.16
C ALA A 240 18.16 43.79 71.42
N GLN A 241 17.41 42.70 71.60
CA GLN A 241 16.63 42.47 72.82
C GLN A 241 17.52 42.29 74.06
N GLU A 242 18.64 41.57 73.93
CA GLU A 242 19.62 41.42 75.01
C GLU A 242 20.27 42.75 75.39
N GLN A 243 20.59 43.62 74.41
CA GLN A 243 21.07 44.98 74.68
C GLN A 243 20.03 45.83 75.43
N ILE A 244 18.76 45.77 75.02
CA ILE A 244 17.65 46.45 75.72
C ILE A 244 17.48 45.90 77.15
N GLU A 245 17.57 44.58 77.35
CA GLU A 245 17.58 43.99 78.68
C GLU A 245 18.77 44.42 79.53
N GLN A 246 19.98 44.51 78.95
CA GLN A 246 21.18 44.98 79.65
C GLN A 246 21.02 46.43 80.10
N LEU A 247 20.48 47.31 79.25
CA LEU A 247 20.14 48.68 79.61
C LEU A 247 19.07 48.73 80.72
N HIS A 248 18.03 47.90 80.66
CA HIS A 248 17.06 47.80 81.76
C HIS A 248 17.67 47.26 83.06
N LYS A 249 18.64 46.33 83.00
CA LYS A 249 19.38 45.82 84.17
C LYS A 249 20.28 46.91 84.77
N GLN A 250 21.00 47.67 83.94
CA GLN A 250 21.78 48.84 84.37
C GLN A 250 20.91 49.92 85.01
N ASN A 251 19.77 50.28 84.39
CA ASN A 251 18.83 51.26 84.92
C ASN A 251 18.20 50.81 86.26
N LYS A 252 17.93 49.51 86.43
CA LYS A 252 17.51 48.93 87.73
C LYS A 252 18.60 49.04 88.79
N ILE A 253 19.87 48.84 88.43
CA ILE A 253 21.02 49.00 89.33
C ILE A 253 21.17 50.48 89.74
N GLN A 254 21.15 51.41 88.78
CA GLN A 254 21.20 52.85 89.08
C GLN A 254 20.02 53.32 89.95
N GLY A 255 18.81 52.83 89.68
CA GLY A 255 17.64 53.06 90.52
C GLY A 255 17.80 52.51 91.94
N LYS A 256 18.39 51.32 92.11
CA LYS A 256 18.72 50.74 93.41
C LYS A 256 19.76 51.58 94.16
N MET A 257 20.83 52.04 93.49
CA MET A 257 21.85 52.91 94.11
C MET A 257 21.21 54.20 94.65
N ARG A 258 20.40 54.89 93.84
CA ARG A 258 19.67 56.10 94.29
C ARG A 258 18.71 55.87 95.45
N ILE A 259 18.12 54.68 95.55
CA ILE A 259 17.26 54.32 96.70
C ILE A 259 18.12 54.03 97.94
N GLN A 260 19.33 53.48 97.79
CA GLN A 260 20.27 53.33 98.91
C GLN A 260 20.80 54.69 99.38
N GLU A 261 21.22 55.56 98.46
CA GLU A 261 21.59 56.96 98.73
C GLU A 261 20.47 57.66 99.53
N GLN A 262 19.21 57.58 99.08
CA GLN A 262 18.05 58.14 99.81
C GLN A 262 17.72 57.47 101.16
N ILE A 263 18.17 56.22 101.39
CA ILE A 263 18.03 55.56 102.69
C ILE A 263 19.15 56.02 103.62
N GLU A 264 20.36 56.19 103.11
CA GLU A 264 21.53 56.69 103.84
C GLU A 264 21.30 58.14 104.27
N GLU A 265 20.91 59.04 103.34
CA GLU A 265 20.46 60.41 103.63
C GLU A 265 19.40 60.46 104.74
N ARG A 266 18.35 59.61 104.64
CA ARG A 266 17.28 59.56 105.65
C ARG A 266 17.70 58.93 106.98
N MET A 267 18.75 58.13 107.01
CA MET A 267 19.33 57.61 108.24
C MET A 267 20.20 58.67 108.92
N GLU A 268 20.94 59.47 108.16
CA GLU A 268 21.64 60.66 108.65
C GLU A 268 20.66 61.72 109.17
N GLU A 269 19.58 62.04 108.43
CA GLU A 269 18.48 62.90 108.91
C GLU A 269 17.88 62.40 110.24
N ARG A 270 17.71 61.07 110.39
CA ARG A 270 17.20 60.48 111.63
C ARG A 270 18.20 60.58 112.78
N GLN A 271 19.49 60.34 112.53
CA GLN A 271 20.55 60.51 113.52
C GLN A 271 20.61 61.97 113.99
N LEU A 272 20.60 62.94 113.07
CA LEU A 272 20.52 64.37 113.37
C LEU A 272 19.26 64.72 114.17
N GLN A 273 18.09 64.15 113.82
CA GLN A 273 16.86 64.33 114.61
C GLN A 273 16.93 63.67 116.00
N GLU A 274 17.65 62.57 116.16
CA GLU A 274 17.87 61.93 117.46
C GLU A 274 18.89 62.71 118.31
N GLU A 275 19.92 63.31 117.72
CA GLU A 275 20.81 64.27 118.38
C GLU A 275 20.06 65.53 118.83
N ILE A 276 19.21 66.10 117.97
CA ILE A 276 18.33 67.23 118.32
C ILE A 276 17.41 66.83 119.48
N LYS A 277 16.75 65.66 119.43
CA LYS A 277 15.92 65.15 120.53
C LYS A 277 16.73 64.88 121.80
N GLN A 278 18.00 64.50 121.71
CA GLN A 278 18.88 64.37 122.86
C GLN A 278 19.23 65.72 123.48
N GLN A 279 19.54 66.75 122.66
CA GLN A 279 19.74 68.12 123.14
C GLN A 279 18.47 68.72 123.73
N GLU A 280 17.31 68.49 123.12
CA GLU A 280 16.00 68.87 123.66
C GLU A 280 15.70 68.12 124.98
N ARG A 281 16.05 66.83 125.07
CA ARG A 281 15.91 66.04 126.30
C ARG A 281 16.86 66.51 127.41
N GLN A 282 18.06 66.97 127.08
CA GLN A 282 18.98 67.60 128.04
C GLN A 282 18.39 68.93 128.54
N LYS A 283 17.98 69.82 127.64
CA LYS A 283 17.28 71.08 127.98
C LYS A 283 16.01 70.83 128.80
N LEU A 284 15.26 69.76 128.48
CA LEU A 284 14.07 69.34 129.22
C LEU A 284 14.43 68.78 130.59
N LEU A 285 15.54 68.03 130.74
CA LEU A 285 16.02 67.57 132.05
C LEU A 285 16.45 68.75 132.93
N GLU A 286 17.23 69.70 132.40
CA GLU A 286 17.55 70.95 133.12
C GLU A 286 16.27 71.70 133.53
N ASN A 287 15.28 71.79 132.64
CA ASN A 287 14.01 72.46 132.94
C ASN A 287 13.16 71.66 133.93
N LEU A 288 13.20 70.33 133.90
CA LEU A 288 12.59 69.45 134.91
C LEU A 288 13.32 69.53 136.25
N GLU A 289 14.61 69.83 136.29
CA GLU A 289 15.35 70.09 137.54
C GLU A 289 15.00 71.45 138.13
N LYS A 290 14.89 72.49 137.29
CA LYS A 290 14.34 73.81 137.68
C LYS A 290 12.91 73.65 138.21
N ILE A 291 12.04 72.95 137.47
CA ILE A 291 10.67 72.62 137.89
C ILE A 291 10.68 71.81 139.19
N ARG A 292 11.52 70.78 139.38
CA ARG A 292 11.61 70.04 140.65
C ARG A 292 12.03 70.90 141.82
N GLN A 293 12.95 71.86 141.62
CA GLN A 293 13.32 72.82 142.65
C GLN A 293 12.14 73.73 143.03
N ASP A 294 11.33 74.14 142.05
CA ASP A 294 10.12 74.94 142.28
C ASP A 294 8.92 74.13 142.80
N GLU A 295 8.80 72.86 142.41
CA GLU A 295 7.83 71.90 142.94
C GLU A 295 8.16 71.52 144.39
N TYR A 296 9.43 71.46 144.78
CA TYR A 296 9.81 71.32 146.18
C TYR A 296 9.32 72.53 147.01
N LYS A 297 9.51 73.75 146.49
CA LYS A 297 8.96 74.99 147.08
C LYS A 297 7.43 74.99 147.08
N ALA A 298 6.78 74.43 146.05
CA ALA A 298 5.32 74.36 145.92
C ALA A 298 4.68 73.20 146.70
N LEU A 299 5.40 72.12 147.00
CA LEU A 299 4.92 70.99 147.82
C LEU A 299 4.96 71.32 149.30
N LEU A 300 5.90 72.17 149.73
CA LEU A 300 5.85 72.82 151.04
C LEU A 300 4.52 73.59 151.18
N ARG A 301 4.17 74.44 150.20
CA ARG A 301 2.89 75.17 150.14
C ARG A 301 1.67 74.25 150.03
N LYS A 302 1.66 73.25 149.13
CA LYS A 302 0.51 72.36 148.94
C LYS A 302 0.24 71.44 150.14
N LYS A 303 1.23 71.15 150.99
CA LYS A 303 1.02 70.49 152.30
C LYS A 303 0.32 71.39 153.33
N GLU A 304 0.28 72.70 153.10
CA GLU A 304 -0.54 73.68 153.83
C GLU A 304 -1.94 73.81 153.21
N GLU A 305 -2.21 73.17 152.06
CA GLU A 305 -3.47 73.26 151.31
C GLU A 305 -4.28 71.95 151.26
N GLN A 306 -3.71 70.81 150.85
CA GLN A 306 -4.48 69.56 150.68
C GLN A 306 -5.02 69.00 152.00
N ARG A 307 -4.50 69.45 153.15
CA ARG A 307 -5.10 69.27 154.49
C ARG A 307 -6.52 69.88 154.62
N LYS A 308 -7.05 70.54 153.58
CA LYS A 308 -8.36 71.22 153.54
C LYS A 308 -9.42 70.55 152.63
N LEU A 309 -9.12 69.46 151.89
CA LEU A 309 -9.93 69.06 150.71
C LEU A 309 -10.53 67.63 150.63
N HIS A 310 -9.87 66.57 151.13
CA HIS A 310 -10.18 65.18 150.73
C HIS A 310 -11.45 64.54 151.36
N LEU A 311 -12.63 64.80 150.78
CA LEU A 311 -13.94 64.39 151.31
C LEU A 311 -14.93 63.97 150.11
N GLU A 312 -14.67 62.88 149.28
CA GLU A 312 -15.04 62.62 147.80
C GLU A 312 -15.66 61.21 147.29
N VAL A 313 -15.87 60.89 145.95
CA VAL A 313 -16.69 59.73 145.30
C VAL A 313 -16.30 59.12 143.85
N LEU A 314 -16.98 58.05 143.26
CA LEU A 314 -16.66 57.28 141.95
C LEU A 314 -17.80 56.45 141.16
N LYS A 315 -17.64 55.85 139.90
CA LYS A 315 -18.72 55.12 139.05
C LYS A 315 -18.43 54.33 137.64
N MET A 316 -19.21 53.26 137.24
CA MET A 316 -19.79 52.72 135.87
C MET A 316 -19.12 51.75 134.74
N ASN A 317 -19.94 51.17 133.77
CA ASN A 317 -19.75 50.55 132.34
C ASN A 317 -19.74 48.95 132.06
N GLU A 318 -19.91 48.19 130.90
CA GLU A 318 -20.45 48.19 129.44
C GLU A 318 -20.48 46.75 128.65
N GLU A 319 -21.07 46.51 127.40
CA GLU A 319 -21.10 45.23 126.51
C GLU A 319 -21.60 45.36 124.99
N ILE A 320 -21.40 44.38 124.01
CA ILE A 320 -22.26 43.91 122.80
C ILE A 320 -21.56 43.10 121.60
N GLN A 321 -22.22 42.16 120.82
CA GLN A 321 -21.71 41.47 119.53
C GLN A 321 -22.69 40.51 118.66
N ARG A 322 -22.20 39.71 117.62
CA ARG A 322 -22.64 38.33 117.03
C ARG A 322 -23.25 38.07 115.54
N ALA A 323 -23.02 36.87 114.84
CA ALA A 323 -23.75 36.09 113.71
C ALA A 323 -23.30 35.93 112.14
N LYS A 324 -23.62 34.81 111.34
CA LYS A 324 -23.47 34.55 109.80
C LYS A 324 -24.09 33.24 109.06
N GLU A 325 -23.90 32.96 107.70
CA GLU A 325 -24.62 31.94 106.77
C GLU A 325 -23.85 31.04 105.63
N ARG A 326 -24.49 30.42 104.54
CA ARG A 326 -24.01 29.26 103.61
C ARG A 326 -24.61 29.07 102.10
N LYS A 327 -24.16 28.08 101.21
CA LYS A 327 -24.65 27.72 99.76
C LYS A 327 -24.33 26.27 99.10
N LYS A 328 -24.50 25.96 97.75
CA LYS A 328 -24.70 24.58 97.04
C LYS A 328 -24.21 24.25 95.52
N GLU A 329 -24.25 23.00 94.97
CA GLU A 329 -23.75 22.47 93.61
C GLU A 329 -24.76 21.73 92.62
N GLY A 330 -24.52 21.50 91.28
CA GLY A 330 -25.58 21.03 90.30
C GLY A 330 -25.33 20.15 89.00
N GLU A 331 -24.81 20.67 87.88
CA GLU A 331 -25.43 20.43 86.53
C GLU A 331 -24.71 19.52 85.44
N LYS A 332 -23.77 18.63 85.76
CA LYS A 332 -22.74 18.16 84.76
C LYS A 332 -22.87 16.76 84.08
N LEU A 333 -24.04 16.10 83.99
CA LEU A 333 -24.10 14.63 83.73
C LEU A 333 -24.88 14.09 82.50
N ALA A 334 -25.24 14.92 81.50
CA ALA A 334 -26.21 14.51 80.46
C ALA A 334 -25.65 13.86 79.17
N ASP A 335 -24.68 14.49 78.49
CA ASP A 335 -24.69 14.53 77.01
C ASP A 335 -23.98 13.38 76.24
N ILE A 336 -23.34 12.43 76.92
CA ILE A 336 -22.35 11.52 76.27
C ILE A 336 -22.96 10.33 75.49
N ARG A 337 -24.27 10.03 75.64
CA ARG A 337 -24.84 8.71 75.27
C ARG A 337 -25.47 8.55 73.87
N ILE A 338 -25.29 9.49 72.93
CA ILE A 338 -26.10 9.53 71.68
C ILE A 338 -25.38 9.02 70.41
N MET A 339 -24.05 8.99 70.35
CA MET A 339 -23.32 8.93 69.07
C MET A 339 -22.99 7.54 68.50
N GLU A 340 -23.10 6.45 69.27
CA GLU A 340 -22.47 5.15 68.91
C GLU A 340 -23.37 4.15 68.15
N TYR A 341 -24.63 4.49 67.86
CA TYR A 341 -25.62 3.53 67.36
C TYR A 341 -25.72 3.44 65.81
N THR A 342 -25.25 4.44 65.07
CA THR A 342 -25.55 4.60 63.63
C THR A 342 -24.63 3.81 62.69
N THR A 343 -23.45 3.40 63.13
CA THR A 343 -22.40 2.86 62.24
C THR A 343 -22.62 1.42 61.78
N LYS A 344 -23.38 0.61 62.52
CA LYS A 344 -23.47 -0.85 62.33
C LYS A 344 -24.54 -1.33 61.34
N LYS A 345 -25.14 -0.44 60.54
CA LYS A 345 -26.28 -0.78 59.68
C LYS A 345 -25.97 -0.84 58.17
N MET A 346 -24.83 -0.31 57.72
CA MET A 346 -24.55 -0.10 56.29
C MET A 346 -23.90 -1.30 55.57
N GLU A 347 -23.46 -2.33 56.31
CA GLU A 347 -22.58 -3.38 55.78
C GLU A 347 -23.31 -4.64 55.26
N GLN A 348 -24.63 -4.76 55.46
CA GLN A 348 -25.40 -5.99 55.17
C GLN A 348 -26.24 -5.97 53.88
N GLU A 349 -26.29 -4.86 53.15
CA GLU A 349 -27.14 -4.73 51.95
C GLU A 349 -26.37 -4.93 50.63
N ALA A 350 -25.03 -4.94 50.65
CA ALA A 350 -24.20 -5.00 49.44
C ALA A 350 -24.01 -6.41 48.83
N GLU A 351 -24.19 -7.48 49.62
CA GLU A 351 -23.83 -8.84 49.19
C GLU A 351 -24.91 -9.54 48.34
N PHE A 352 -26.15 -9.04 48.33
CA PHE A 352 -27.29 -9.73 47.70
C PHE A 352 -27.57 -9.34 46.25
N GLU A 353 -26.99 -8.24 45.74
CA GLU A 353 -27.18 -7.80 44.36
C GLU A 353 -26.23 -8.49 43.36
N MET A 354 -25.22 -9.23 43.85
CA MET A 354 -24.22 -9.88 43.01
C MET A 354 -24.70 -11.20 42.36
N GLU A 355 -25.55 -11.02 41.34
CA GLU A 355 -25.45 -11.75 40.07
C GLU A 355 -25.62 -13.28 40.11
N GLN A 356 -26.82 -13.85 40.25
CA GLN A 356 -27.96 -13.72 39.31
C GLN A 356 -27.67 -13.45 37.80
N LYS A 357 -26.41 -13.37 37.33
CA LYS A 357 -26.08 -13.16 35.89
C LYS A 357 -25.51 -14.41 35.20
N GLN A 358 -25.16 -15.46 35.93
CA GLN A 358 -24.62 -16.72 35.36
C GLN A 358 -25.68 -17.56 34.59
N MET A 359 -26.98 -17.27 34.73
CA MET A 359 -28.08 -18.19 34.37
C MET A 359 -28.66 -18.04 32.94
N LYS A 360 -27.90 -17.53 31.94
CA LYS A 360 -28.51 -17.09 30.64
C LYS A 360 -27.80 -17.28 29.29
N ARG A 361 -26.58 -17.86 29.15
CA ARG A 361 -25.87 -17.81 27.84
C ARG A 361 -25.26 -19.08 27.22
N ASP A 362 -25.16 -20.21 27.92
CA ASP A 362 -24.70 -21.46 27.29
C ASP A 362 -25.86 -22.19 26.61
N ARG A 363 -26.09 -21.80 25.35
CA ARG A 363 -27.23 -22.20 24.51
C ARG A 363 -26.91 -23.35 23.56
N GLU A 364 -27.75 -24.39 23.60
CA GLU A 364 -28.45 -24.91 22.40
C GLU A 364 -27.60 -25.48 21.23
N ILE A 365 -26.40 -26.06 21.45
CA ILE A 365 -25.60 -26.73 20.38
C ILE A 365 -25.45 -28.26 20.55
N GLU A 366 -26.44 -28.95 21.12
CA GLU A 366 -26.51 -30.43 21.14
C GLU A 366 -27.47 -31.03 20.08
N VAL A 367 -28.11 -30.19 19.26
CA VAL A 367 -29.15 -30.57 18.27
C VAL A 367 -28.57 -31.18 16.98
N ALA A 368 -27.25 -31.38 16.89
CA ALA A 368 -26.52 -31.44 15.61
C ALA A 368 -25.96 -32.83 15.17
N ARG A 369 -26.28 -33.96 15.82
CA ARG A 369 -25.65 -35.27 15.47
C ARG A 369 -26.53 -36.51 15.29
N MET A 370 -27.85 -36.40 15.29
CA MET A 370 -28.78 -37.51 15.04
C MET A 370 -29.05 -37.76 13.54
N ARG A 371 -28.03 -38.07 12.70
CA ARG A 371 -28.28 -38.19 11.24
C ARG A 371 -27.39 -39.03 10.30
N SER A 372 -26.44 -39.87 10.75
CA SER A 372 -25.60 -40.61 9.78
C SER A 372 -24.92 -41.90 10.26
N LEU A 373 -25.65 -43.01 10.44
CA LEU A 373 -25.15 -44.38 10.23
C LEU A 373 -26.31 -45.42 10.21
N GLN A 374 -26.09 -46.55 9.52
CA GLN A 374 -26.92 -47.78 9.43
C GLN A 374 -28.14 -47.79 8.47
N GLU A 375 -27.94 -48.38 7.28
CA GLU A 375 -28.98 -48.79 6.31
C GLU A 375 -28.37 -49.81 5.31
N ARG A 376 -28.32 -51.13 5.63
CA ARG A 376 -27.63 -52.11 4.74
C ARG A 376 -27.86 -53.64 4.92
N ASP A 377 -29.00 -54.13 5.39
CA ASP A 377 -29.24 -55.57 5.65
C ASP A 377 -30.44 -56.20 4.89
N THR A 378 -30.36 -56.28 3.56
CA THR A 378 -31.31 -57.06 2.72
C THR A 378 -30.63 -57.67 1.49
N ASP A 379 -30.49 -59.01 1.46
CA ASP A 379 -30.95 -59.90 0.35
C ASP A 379 -30.35 -61.32 0.36
N TYR A 380 -30.94 -62.20 -0.46
CA TYR A 380 -30.48 -63.53 -0.92
C TYR A 380 -30.59 -64.76 0.00
N LYS A 381 -31.75 -65.43 -0.08
CA LYS A 381 -31.95 -66.90 -0.09
C LYS A 381 -33.29 -67.26 -0.77
N ALA A 382 -33.58 -68.48 -1.25
CA ALA A 382 -32.75 -69.52 -1.90
C ALA A 382 -33.65 -70.71 -2.37
N ASP A 383 -34.61 -70.48 -3.28
CA ASP A 383 -35.67 -71.45 -3.59
C ASP A 383 -35.70 -71.98 -5.05
N GLN A 384 -36.09 -73.26 -5.17
CA GLN A 384 -36.53 -74.04 -6.34
C GLN A 384 -35.49 -74.55 -7.37
N ASP A 385 -35.25 -75.88 -7.33
CA ASP A 385 -34.90 -76.73 -8.48
C ASP A 385 -35.36 -78.21 -8.21
N GLU A 386 -35.15 -79.13 -9.17
CA GLU A 386 -35.37 -80.61 -9.14
C GLU A 386 -36.81 -81.22 -9.22
N LEU A 387 -37.13 -81.97 -10.32
CA LEU A 387 -37.90 -83.26 -10.43
C LEU A 387 -38.60 -83.50 -11.81
N ARG A 388 -38.26 -84.57 -12.60
CA ARG A 388 -39.08 -85.29 -13.68
C ARG A 388 -38.27 -86.24 -14.63
N ALA A 389 -38.68 -87.51 -14.91
CA ALA A 389 -38.21 -88.34 -16.09
C ALA A 389 -38.91 -89.75 -16.41
N ARG A 390 -38.82 -90.22 -17.71
CA ARG A 390 -38.85 -91.62 -18.35
C ARG A 390 -40.15 -92.39 -18.83
N ARG A 391 -40.16 -92.96 -20.10
CA ARG A 391 -41.02 -94.10 -20.73
C ARG A 391 -40.74 -94.41 -22.26
N ASN A 392 -41.22 -95.55 -22.87
CA ASN A 392 -40.91 -96.12 -24.25
C ASN A 392 -41.98 -97.08 -24.94
N GLN A 393 -41.93 -97.41 -26.28
CA GLN A 393 -42.85 -98.31 -27.11
C GLN A 393 -42.22 -98.96 -28.43
N GLU A 394 -42.88 -99.90 -29.18
CA GLU A 394 -42.38 -100.61 -30.45
C GLU A 394 -43.41 -101.46 -31.34
N ALA A 395 -43.04 -101.91 -32.59
CA ALA A 395 -43.37 -103.15 -33.41
C ALA A 395 -44.38 -103.22 -34.65
N ALA A 396 -44.09 -104.03 -35.74
CA ALA A 396 -44.96 -104.35 -36.95
C ALA A 396 -44.52 -105.56 -37.92
N GLU A 397 -45.35 -106.07 -38.90
CA GLU A 397 -45.02 -107.15 -39.93
C GLU A 397 -46.01 -107.35 -41.17
N ARG A 398 -45.77 -108.23 -42.20
CA ARG A 398 -46.76 -108.80 -43.23
C ARG A 398 -46.22 -109.55 -44.52
N GLU A 399 -47.06 -109.90 -45.56
CA GLU A 399 -46.76 -110.92 -46.65
C GLU A 399 -47.26 -110.67 -48.16
N TRP A 400 -47.46 -111.69 -49.05
CA TRP A 400 -47.13 -111.63 -50.53
C TRP A 400 -47.95 -112.33 -51.71
N ARG A 401 -48.39 -113.62 -51.65
CA ARG A 401 -48.43 -114.64 -52.79
C ARG A 401 -49.31 -114.43 -54.11
N ARG A 402 -49.11 -115.28 -55.17
CA ARG A 402 -49.50 -115.06 -56.63
C ARG A 402 -50.10 -116.24 -57.52
N LYS A 403 -50.47 -116.00 -58.81
CA LYS A 403 -51.31 -116.83 -59.78
C LYS A 403 -50.96 -116.50 -61.28
N GLU A 404 -50.39 -117.40 -62.11
CA GLU A 404 -49.13 -117.00 -62.83
C GLU A 404 -49.01 -116.92 -64.40
N ARG A 405 -48.94 -118.02 -65.17
CA ARG A 405 -48.17 -118.05 -66.47
C ARG A 405 -48.81 -117.52 -67.77
N GLU A 406 -50.08 -117.79 -68.07
CA GLU A 406 -50.67 -117.24 -69.31
C GLU A 406 -51.10 -115.79 -69.10
N GLN A 407 -51.51 -115.48 -67.86
CA GLN A 407 -51.33 -114.16 -67.29
C GLN A 407 -49.93 -113.62 -67.64
N ALA A 408 -48.82 -114.29 -67.33
CA ALA A 408 -47.47 -113.83 -67.68
C ALA A 408 -47.20 -113.61 -69.19
N LYS A 409 -48.05 -114.06 -70.14
CA LYS A 409 -47.86 -113.78 -71.58
C LYS A 409 -48.68 -112.59 -72.09
N ARG A 410 -49.94 -112.43 -71.66
CA ARG A 410 -50.66 -111.15 -71.86
C ARG A 410 -50.03 -110.05 -71.01
N LYS A 411 -49.66 -110.34 -69.76
CA LYS A 411 -48.73 -109.51 -69.00
C LYS A 411 -47.41 -109.32 -69.75
N ALA A 412 -46.84 -110.24 -70.54
CA ALA A 412 -45.59 -109.89 -71.25
C ALA A 412 -45.78 -108.77 -72.30
N GLU A 413 -46.92 -108.73 -72.99
CA GLU A 413 -47.25 -107.66 -73.97
C GLU A 413 -47.81 -106.39 -73.31
N GLU A 414 -48.65 -106.55 -72.30
CA GLU A 414 -49.16 -105.46 -71.44
C GLU A 414 -48.02 -104.86 -70.61
N GLU A 415 -47.14 -105.67 -70.02
CA GLU A 415 -45.84 -105.24 -69.48
C GLU A 415 -44.92 -104.72 -70.57
N GLY A 416 -45.02 -105.15 -71.83
CA GLY A 416 -44.24 -104.56 -72.92
C GLY A 416 -44.62 -103.09 -73.12
N ARG A 417 -45.93 -102.85 -73.26
CA ARG A 417 -46.52 -101.50 -73.37
C ARG A 417 -46.39 -100.70 -72.07
N LEU A 418 -46.53 -101.34 -70.91
CA LEU A 418 -46.31 -100.71 -69.60
C LEU A 418 -44.82 -100.52 -69.30
N LYS A 419 -43.88 -101.29 -69.87
CA LYS A 419 -42.44 -101.05 -69.78
C LYS A 419 -42.07 -99.88 -70.69
N ALA A 420 -42.62 -99.81 -71.90
CA ALA A 420 -42.50 -98.62 -72.76
C ALA A 420 -43.08 -97.38 -72.06
N ALA A 421 -44.35 -97.40 -71.62
CA ALA A 421 -44.98 -96.29 -70.91
C ALA A 421 -44.35 -96.01 -69.53
N ARG A 422 -43.73 -97.00 -68.85
CA ARG A 422 -42.91 -96.76 -67.66
C ARG A 422 -41.55 -96.17 -68.01
N LEU A 423 -40.93 -96.52 -69.13
CA LEU A 423 -39.68 -95.90 -69.60
C LEU A 423 -39.93 -94.47 -70.09
N GLU A 424 -41.07 -94.21 -70.73
CA GLU A 424 -41.54 -92.85 -71.06
C GLU A 424 -41.85 -92.07 -69.78
N GLN A 425 -42.54 -92.67 -68.79
CA GLN A 425 -42.80 -92.02 -67.51
C GLN A 425 -41.51 -91.85 -66.68
N VAL A 426 -40.56 -92.78 -66.74
CA VAL A 426 -39.26 -92.70 -66.06
C VAL A 426 -38.40 -91.65 -66.72
N THR A 427 -38.22 -91.64 -68.04
CA THR A 427 -37.46 -90.59 -68.74
C THR A 427 -38.12 -89.21 -68.61
N TYR A 428 -39.46 -89.12 -68.59
CA TYR A 428 -40.17 -87.88 -68.27
C TYR A 428 -39.95 -87.44 -66.82
N LYS A 429 -39.98 -88.37 -65.84
CA LYS A 429 -39.66 -88.08 -64.43
C LYS A 429 -38.19 -87.72 -64.25
N GLU A 430 -37.26 -88.38 -64.92
CA GLU A 430 -35.81 -88.07 -64.91
C GLU A 430 -35.55 -86.70 -65.52
N HIS A 431 -36.26 -86.33 -66.59
CA HIS A 431 -36.21 -85.00 -67.18
C HIS A 431 -36.79 -83.93 -66.24
N LEU A 432 -37.92 -84.19 -65.57
CA LEU A 432 -38.47 -83.30 -64.55
C LEU A 432 -37.51 -83.17 -63.35
N LEU A 433 -37.02 -84.27 -62.79
CA LEU A 433 -36.03 -84.30 -61.71
C LEU A 433 -34.71 -83.63 -62.11
N SER A 434 -34.32 -83.68 -63.39
CA SER A 434 -33.16 -82.96 -63.91
C SER A 434 -33.40 -81.45 -63.96
N ILE A 435 -34.60 -81.02 -64.36
CA ILE A 435 -35.03 -79.60 -64.31
C ILE A 435 -35.17 -79.12 -62.87
N GLU A 436 -35.72 -79.94 -61.98
CA GLU A 436 -35.89 -79.64 -60.55
C GLU A 436 -34.53 -79.54 -59.85
N ALA A 437 -33.65 -80.54 -59.99
CA ALA A 437 -32.27 -80.45 -59.51
C ALA A 437 -31.49 -79.31 -60.16
N GLY A 438 -31.81 -78.93 -61.41
CA GLY A 438 -31.26 -77.73 -62.07
C GLY A 438 -31.73 -76.42 -61.43
N ARG A 439 -33.01 -76.33 -61.05
CA ARG A 439 -33.59 -75.20 -60.31
C ARG A 439 -33.03 -75.13 -58.89
N GLU A 440 -33.02 -76.25 -58.16
CA GLU A 440 -32.43 -76.37 -56.82
C GLU A 440 -30.95 -75.96 -56.81
N ARG A 441 -30.16 -76.38 -57.80
CA ARG A 441 -28.76 -75.93 -57.96
C ARG A 441 -28.68 -74.43 -58.23
N ALA A 442 -29.52 -73.88 -59.11
CA ALA A 442 -29.54 -72.44 -59.40
C ALA A 442 -30.00 -71.61 -58.19
N GLU A 443 -30.92 -72.11 -57.38
CA GLU A 443 -31.38 -71.48 -56.14
C GLU A 443 -30.37 -71.60 -55.00
N PHE A 444 -29.74 -72.76 -54.84
CA PHE A 444 -28.61 -72.96 -53.94
C PHE A 444 -27.41 -72.07 -54.32
N GLU A 445 -27.11 -71.91 -55.61
CA GLU A 445 -26.12 -70.95 -56.08
C GLU A 445 -26.52 -69.49 -55.80
N ARG A 446 -27.78 -69.12 -55.97
CA ARG A 446 -28.28 -67.77 -55.60
C ARG A 446 -28.13 -67.52 -54.10
N VAL A 447 -28.49 -68.50 -53.26
CA VAL A 447 -28.35 -68.43 -51.80
C VAL A 447 -26.87 -68.36 -51.40
N LEU A 448 -25.99 -69.18 -51.99
CA LEU A 448 -24.54 -69.10 -51.76
C LEU A 448 -23.93 -67.77 -52.21
N ARG A 449 -24.42 -67.17 -53.31
CA ARG A 449 -23.99 -65.84 -53.75
C ARG A 449 -24.45 -64.77 -52.76
N ALA A 450 -25.73 -64.80 -52.35
CA ALA A 450 -26.27 -63.89 -51.33
C ALA A 450 -25.51 -64.01 -49.99
N GLN A 451 -25.28 -65.23 -49.48
CA GLN A 451 -24.51 -65.47 -48.26
C GLN A 451 -23.06 -64.97 -48.39
N LYS A 452 -22.40 -65.14 -49.55
CA LYS A 452 -21.06 -64.58 -49.81
C LYS A 452 -21.09 -63.05 -49.81
N GLU A 453 -22.08 -62.43 -50.42
CA GLU A 453 -22.28 -60.97 -50.39
C GLU A 453 -22.57 -60.47 -48.97
N GLU A 454 -23.35 -61.20 -48.17
CA GLU A 454 -23.63 -60.87 -46.77
C GLU A 454 -22.38 -60.96 -45.90
N ILE A 455 -21.57 -62.02 -46.04
CA ILE A 455 -20.28 -62.17 -45.36
C ILE A 455 -19.31 -61.05 -45.76
N VAL A 456 -19.31 -60.60 -47.02
CA VAL A 456 -18.50 -59.44 -47.46
C VAL A 456 -19.03 -58.14 -46.85
N ARG A 457 -20.35 -57.90 -46.89
CA ARG A 457 -20.99 -56.71 -46.28
C ARG A 457 -20.80 -56.68 -44.76
N GLU A 458 -20.77 -57.82 -44.10
CA GLU A 458 -20.48 -57.95 -42.67
C GLU A 458 -19.01 -57.61 -42.37
N LYS A 459 -18.06 -58.19 -43.11
CA LYS A 459 -16.63 -57.83 -43.01
C LYS A 459 -16.39 -56.34 -43.26
N GLU A 460 -17.03 -55.73 -44.26
CA GLU A 460 -16.95 -54.29 -44.47
C GLU A 460 -17.52 -53.48 -43.28
N ARG A 461 -18.62 -53.93 -42.66
CA ARG A 461 -19.19 -53.28 -41.47
C ARG A 461 -18.26 -53.40 -40.27
N GLU A 462 -17.70 -54.60 -40.04
CA GLU A 462 -16.67 -54.84 -39.03
C GLU A 462 -15.44 -53.96 -39.25
N GLU A 463 -14.89 -53.89 -40.46
CA GLU A 463 -13.74 -53.04 -40.77
C GLU A 463 -14.05 -51.56 -40.54
N ARG A 464 -15.24 -51.09 -40.96
CA ARG A 464 -15.71 -49.72 -40.69
C ARG A 464 -15.89 -49.46 -39.19
N GLN A 465 -16.33 -50.46 -38.40
CA GLN A 465 -16.41 -50.36 -36.94
C GLN A 465 -15.02 -50.36 -36.28
N ARG A 466 -14.13 -51.29 -36.64
CA ARG A 466 -12.73 -51.35 -36.20
C ARG A 466 -12.00 -50.03 -36.50
N GLN A 467 -12.16 -49.46 -37.69
CA GLN A 467 -11.63 -48.14 -38.05
C GLN A 467 -12.23 -46.99 -37.22
N ARG A 468 -13.53 -47.02 -36.90
CA ARG A 468 -14.17 -46.04 -36.00
C ARG A 468 -13.64 -46.15 -34.57
N VAL A 469 -13.47 -47.37 -34.05
CA VAL A 469 -12.89 -47.63 -32.72
C VAL A 469 -11.44 -47.16 -32.66
N LEU A 470 -10.62 -47.44 -33.67
CA LEU A 470 -9.24 -46.94 -33.76
C LEU A 470 -9.20 -45.40 -33.79
N ARG A 471 -9.96 -44.75 -34.66
CA ARG A 471 -10.04 -43.27 -34.73
C ARG A 471 -10.53 -42.66 -33.41
N HIS A 472 -11.48 -43.30 -32.73
CA HIS A 472 -11.96 -42.85 -31.43
C HIS A 472 -10.88 -43.01 -30.34
N ALA A 473 -10.18 -44.16 -30.29
CA ALA A 473 -9.07 -44.40 -29.38
C ALA A 473 -7.90 -43.43 -29.65
N ASP A 474 -7.62 -43.07 -30.90
CA ASP A 474 -6.63 -42.06 -31.26
C ASP A 474 -7.04 -40.65 -30.83
N GLY A 475 -8.32 -40.29 -30.99
CA GLY A 475 -8.89 -39.06 -30.45
C GLY A 475 -8.81 -38.98 -28.92
N VAL A 476 -9.13 -40.06 -28.20
CA VAL A 476 -8.95 -40.14 -26.74
C VAL A 476 -7.46 -40.04 -26.36
N ARG A 477 -6.56 -40.65 -27.13
CA ARG A 477 -5.10 -40.52 -26.96
C ARG A 477 -4.58 -39.12 -27.33
N GLN A 478 -5.29 -38.32 -28.12
CA GLN A 478 -4.99 -36.90 -28.34
C GLN A 478 -5.49 -36.06 -27.15
N GLN A 479 -6.76 -36.18 -26.78
CA GLN A 479 -7.36 -35.50 -25.62
C GLN A 479 -6.60 -35.75 -24.31
N MET A 480 -6.12 -36.97 -24.07
CA MET A 480 -5.29 -37.28 -22.90
C MET A 480 -3.94 -36.58 -22.92
N ARG A 481 -3.31 -36.40 -24.11
CA ARG A 481 -2.06 -35.64 -24.25
C ARG A 481 -2.30 -34.14 -24.10
N GLU A 482 -3.35 -33.61 -24.72
CA GLU A 482 -3.77 -32.20 -24.59
C GLU A 482 -4.09 -31.83 -23.14
N ARG A 483 -4.81 -32.69 -22.42
CA ARG A 483 -5.10 -32.51 -21.00
C ARG A 483 -3.83 -32.63 -20.12
N GLN A 484 -2.87 -33.47 -20.51
CA GLN A 484 -1.57 -33.55 -19.84
C GLN A 484 -0.71 -32.30 -20.08
N THR A 485 -0.66 -31.76 -21.29
CA THR A 485 0.07 -30.51 -21.56
C THR A 485 -0.59 -29.34 -20.85
N GLN A 486 -1.93 -29.22 -20.90
CA GLN A 486 -2.69 -28.21 -20.15
C GLN A 486 -2.44 -28.30 -18.65
N ALA A 487 -2.42 -29.50 -18.06
CA ALA A 487 -2.13 -29.67 -16.62
C ALA A 487 -0.67 -29.31 -16.25
N VAL A 488 0.29 -29.51 -17.17
CA VAL A 488 1.68 -29.07 -16.98
C VAL A 488 1.81 -27.55 -17.15
N GLU A 489 1.06 -26.96 -18.08
CA GLU A 489 1.01 -25.50 -18.31
C GLU A 489 0.33 -24.77 -17.15
N GLN A 490 -0.78 -25.30 -16.62
CA GLN A 490 -1.44 -24.81 -15.40
C GLN A 490 -0.49 -24.83 -14.21
N ARG A 491 0.17 -25.95 -13.93
CA ARG A 491 1.18 -26.05 -12.86
C ARG A 491 2.36 -25.09 -13.07
N ARG A 492 2.77 -24.85 -14.31
CA ARG A 492 3.82 -23.85 -14.62
C ARG A 492 3.32 -22.42 -14.38
N ALA A 493 2.06 -22.11 -14.69
CA ALA A 493 1.46 -20.82 -14.40
C ALA A 493 1.33 -20.60 -12.89
N GLU A 494 0.79 -21.57 -12.14
CA GLU A 494 0.70 -21.57 -10.68
C GLU A 494 2.06 -21.34 -10.02
N LEU A 495 3.10 -22.04 -10.49
CA LEU A 495 4.48 -21.85 -10.01
C LEU A 495 5.04 -20.47 -10.37
N GLN A 496 4.81 -19.96 -11.58
CA GLN A 496 5.24 -18.61 -11.97
C GLN A 496 4.50 -17.51 -11.21
N GLU A 497 3.23 -17.69 -10.89
CA GLU A 497 2.48 -16.76 -10.04
C GLU A 497 2.99 -16.80 -8.60
N HIS A 498 3.29 -17.99 -8.06
CA HIS A 498 3.93 -18.13 -6.76
C HIS A 498 5.34 -17.52 -6.72
N GLU A 499 6.16 -17.70 -7.76
CA GLU A 499 7.47 -17.04 -7.91
C GLU A 499 7.34 -15.51 -7.96
N ARG A 500 6.39 -14.97 -8.74
CA ARG A 500 6.09 -13.53 -8.76
C ARG A 500 5.66 -13.01 -7.40
N LEU A 501 4.80 -13.72 -6.68
CA LEU A 501 4.36 -13.34 -5.34
C LEU A 501 5.51 -13.37 -4.33
N LEU A 502 6.43 -14.35 -4.43
CA LEU A 502 7.66 -14.38 -3.63
C LEU A 502 8.60 -13.22 -3.95
N ASP A 503 8.78 -12.88 -5.24
CA ASP A 503 9.66 -11.78 -5.66
C ASP A 503 9.05 -10.39 -5.39
N GLU A 504 7.73 -10.25 -5.47
CA GLU A 504 7.01 -9.10 -4.92
C GLU A 504 7.21 -9.00 -3.40
N ALA A 505 7.05 -10.09 -2.65
CA ALA A 505 7.26 -10.08 -1.20
C ALA A 505 8.73 -9.76 -0.83
N ARG A 506 9.72 -10.24 -1.61
CA ARG A 506 11.14 -9.86 -1.48
C ARG A 506 11.36 -8.39 -1.80
N SER A 507 10.74 -7.86 -2.86
CA SER A 507 10.82 -6.46 -3.28
C SER A 507 10.18 -5.52 -2.25
N ARG A 508 9.03 -5.89 -1.68
CA ARG A 508 8.38 -5.17 -0.58
C ARG A 508 9.26 -5.19 0.68
N ARG A 509 9.80 -6.34 1.08
CA ARG A 509 10.70 -6.48 2.24
C ARG A 509 11.99 -5.67 2.11
N THR A 510 12.63 -5.67 0.93
CA THR A 510 13.84 -4.88 0.68
C THR A 510 13.56 -3.39 0.69
N ARG A 511 12.52 -2.93 -0.01
CA ARG A 511 12.04 -1.54 0.02
C ARG A 511 11.68 -1.07 1.44
N LEU A 512 10.98 -1.88 2.23
CA LEU A 512 10.70 -1.59 3.64
C LEU A 512 11.97 -1.52 4.47
N ASN A 513 12.96 -2.40 4.26
CA ASN A 513 14.24 -2.33 4.97
C ASN A 513 15.04 -1.07 4.60
N GLU A 514 15.03 -0.63 3.34
CA GLU A 514 15.60 0.67 2.96
C GLU A 514 14.89 1.83 3.67
N ILE A 515 13.55 1.82 3.72
CA ILE A 515 12.76 2.86 4.40
C ILE A 515 13.09 2.87 5.89
N LYS A 516 13.22 1.70 6.54
CA LYS A 516 13.68 1.57 7.93
C LYS A 516 15.05 2.24 8.12
N VAL A 517 16.05 1.93 7.29
CA VAL A 517 17.40 2.54 7.38
C VAL A 517 17.36 4.05 7.12
N LYS A 518 16.57 4.51 6.15
CA LYS A 518 16.37 5.95 5.85
C LYS A 518 15.76 6.68 7.05
N LYS A 519 14.67 6.18 7.64
CA LYS A 519 14.06 6.75 8.86
C LYS A 519 15.00 6.72 10.07
N LEU A 520 15.80 5.67 10.23
CA LEU A 520 16.76 5.57 11.34
C LEU A 520 17.93 6.55 11.19
N THR A 521 18.39 6.80 9.96
CA THR A 521 19.41 7.83 9.68
C THR A 521 18.84 9.24 9.79
N GLU A 522 17.61 9.49 9.33
CA GLU A 522 16.87 10.74 9.57
C GLU A 522 16.81 11.09 11.07
N LEU A 523 16.58 10.10 11.96
CA LEU A 523 16.51 10.34 13.41
C LEU A 523 17.86 10.60 14.08
N LYS A 524 18.91 9.92 13.62
CA LYS A 524 20.29 10.17 14.10
C LYS A 524 20.77 11.55 13.64
N LEU A 525 20.39 11.99 12.43
CA LEU A 525 20.61 13.35 11.94
C LEU A 525 19.75 14.41 12.67
N ALA A 526 18.55 14.05 13.12
CA ALA A 526 17.69 14.90 13.94
C ALA A 526 18.15 15.03 15.42
N GLY A 527 19.30 14.45 15.79
CA GLY A 527 19.90 14.61 17.12
C GLY A 527 19.21 13.83 18.25
N LEU A 528 18.40 12.81 17.95
CA LEU A 528 17.84 11.95 19.01
C LEU A 528 18.95 11.16 19.72
N PRO A 529 18.95 11.08 21.06
CA PRO A 529 19.92 10.25 21.79
C PRO A 529 19.85 8.77 21.39
N GLU A 530 21.01 8.14 21.23
CA GLU A 530 21.14 6.78 20.67
C GLU A 530 20.29 5.72 21.41
N LYS A 531 20.06 5.89 22.72
CA LYS A 531 19.12 5.10 23.54
C LYS A 531 17.80 4.87 22.80
N TYR A 532 17.15 5.94 22.36
CA TYR A 532 15.82 5.85 21.73
C TYR A 532 15.91 5.39 20.29
N CYS A 533 16.98 5.73 19.55
CA CYS A 533 17.24 5.15 18.23
C CYS A 533 17.35 3.62 18.30
N ASN A 534 18.08 3.09 19.29
CA ASN A 534 18.23 1.66 19.53
C ASN A 534 16.90 1.00 19.99
N GLU A 535 16.04 1.72 20.71
CA GLU A 535 14.67 1.27 21.01
C GLU A 535 13.80 1.20 19.74
N VAL A 536 13.88 2.20 18.86
CA VAL A 536 13.18 2.19 17.55
C VAL A 536 13.67 1.00 16.73
N GLU A 537 14.99 0.81 16.58
CA GLU A 537 15.57 -0.32 15.83
C GLU A 537 15.03 -1.67 16.32
N ARG A 538 15.03 -1.91 17.63
CA ARG A 538 14.50 -3.16 18.22
C ARG A 538 13.00 -3.32 17.96
N LYS A 539 12.19 -2.29 18.22
CA LYS A 539 10.73 -2.33 17.99
C LYS A 539 10.41 -2.56 16.51
N VAL A 540 11.14 -1.91 15.60
CA VAL A 540 10.98 -1.98 14.14
C VAL A 540 11.47 -3.31 13.52
N LEU A 541 12.34 -4.06 14.22
CA LEU A 541 12.66 -5.45 13.90
C LEU A 541 11.57 -6.43 14.38
N ILE A 542 10.92 -6.13 15.53
CA ILE A 542 9.87 -6.97 16.13
C ILE A 542 8.52 -6.81 15.44
N LEU A 543 8.24 -5.67 14.79
CA LEU A 543 7.02 -5.44 14.01
C LEU A 543 6.79 -6.59 13.01
N PRO A 544 5.75 -7.43 13.20
CA PRO A 544 5.46 -8.50 12.26
C PRO A 544 5.05 -7.89 10.92
N ALA A 545 5.55 -8.45 9.82
CA ALA A 545 5.00 -8.19 8.51
C ALA A 545 3.50 -8.55 8.56
N LEU A 546 2.65 -7.61 8.18
CA LEU A 546 1.20 -7.86 8.12
C LEU A 546 0.94 -8.85 6.98
N VAL A 547 0.71 -10.11 7.34
CA VAL A 547 0.08 -11.06 6.45
C VAL A 547 -1.38 -10.64 6.33
N GLN A 548 -1.70 -10.01 5.19
CA GLN A 548 -3.07 -9.76 4.72
C GLN A 548 -3.63 -11.02 4.07
#